data_AF-A0A4Z0RXH2-F1
#
_entry.id   AF-A0A4Z0RXH2-F1
#
_cell.length_a   1.000
_cell.length_b   1.000
_cell.length_c   1.000
_cell.angle_alpha   90.00
_cell.angle_beta   90.00
_cell.angle_gamma   90.00
#
_symmetry.space_group_name_H-M   'P 1'
#
loop_
_entity.id
_entity.type
_entity.pdbx_description
1 polymer ?
#
loop_
_entity_poly.entity_id
_entity_poly.type
_entity_poly.pdbx_seq_one_letter_code
_entity_poly.pdbx_strand_id
1 'polypeptide(L)'
;MVKQGQFAGISSAKRLKNFKQQAKATEAKAITPEKVGEFLLVRYHLTQNARLAPLMKETMQRVLMTLLDNATGTTWSLDKMFVTTLGQIANQVPWQFYALLATEWPRTQKFLNKEVPAVPLNERIIVTDDVTDVPEKIAQQLAINWFLMMFATMPERLAAVTEQQVADTKQSFLQDGAINWANVATVYSTTPFIMPDDVDEATKTWLTDLQALTIEQLH
;
A
#
# COMPACT_ATOMS: atom_id res chain seq x y z
N MET A 1 14.58 -17.13 2.22
CA MET A 1 13.78 -16.57 1.12
C MET A 1 12.45 -16.12 1.69
N VAL A 2 12.28 -14.83 1.94
CA VAL A 2 10.98 -14.27 2.33
C VAL A 2 10.07 -14.38 1.11
N LYS A 3 8.87 -14.97 1.25
CA LYS A 3 7.86 -14.96 0.19
C LYS A 3 7.62 -13.50 -0.18
N GLN A 4 8.15 -13.05 -1.31
CA GLN A 4 7.69 -11.80 -1.92
C GLN A 4 6.22 -12.05 -2.28
N GLY A 5 5.31 -11.45 -1.52
CA GLY A 5 3.89 -11.49 -1.86
C GLY A 5 3.71 -10.77 -3.18
N GLN A 6 3.02 -11.38 -4.14
CA GLN A 6 2.73 -10.76 -5.44
C GLN A 6 1.69 -9.64 -5.24
N PHE A 7 2.13 -8.47 -4.81
CA PHE A 7 1.28 -7.30 -4.60
C PHE A 7 0.63 -6.86 -5.92
N ALA A 8 1.44 -6.81 -6.99
CA ALA A 8 0.95 -6.53 -8.33
C ALA A 8 -0.09 -7.59 -8.76
N GLY A 9 0.09 -8.87 -8.41
CA GLY A 9 -0.88 -9.93 -8.73
C GLY A 9 -2.22 -9.87 -7.98
N ILE A 10 -2.44 -8.91 -7.08
CA ILE A 10 -3.68 -8.81 -6.30
C ILE A 10 -4.84 -8.35 -7.19
N SER A 11 -5.65 -9.30 -7.66
CA SER A 11 -6.87 -9.01 -8.42
C SER A 11 -7.99 -8.47 -7.52
N SER A 12 -8.16 -7.15 -7.52
CA SER A 12 -9.21 -6.40 -6.80
C SER A 12 -10.63 -6.79 -7.27
N ALA A 13 -10.82 -6.99 -8.58
CA ALA A 13 -12.09 -7.29 -9.21
C ALA A 13 -12.60 -8.71 -8.91
N LYS A 14 -11.71 -9.72 -8.93
CA LYS A 14 -12.10 -11.13 -8.73
C LYS A 14 -12.58 -11.39 -7.30
N ARG A 15 -11.87 -10.86 -6.29
CA ARG A 15 -12.30 -10.98 -4.88
C ARG A 15 -13.59 -10.20 -4.62
N LEU A 16 -13.76 -9.00 -5.20
CA LEU A 16 -14.97 -8.19 -5.03
C LEU A 16 -16.21 -8.79 -5.74
N LYS A 17 -16.04 -9.42 -6.92
CA LYS A 17 -17.15 -10.05 -7.66
C LYS A 17 -17.68 -11.30 -6.95
N ASN A 18 -16.78 -12.14 -6.43
CA ASN A 18 -17.15 -13.28 -5.59
C ASN A 18 -17.91 -12.80 -4.32
N PHE A 19 -17.54 -11.63 -3.79
CA PHE A 19 -18.16 -11.05 -2.62
C PHE A 19 -19.61 -10.56 -2.82
N LYS A 20 -19.92 -9.85 -3.91
CA LYS A 20 -21.30 -9.37 -4.18
C LYS A 20 -22.33 -10.52 -4.25
N GLN A 21 -21.88 -11.73 -4.56
CA GLN A 21 -22.71 -12.93 -4.55
C GLN A 21 -22.93 -13.48 -3.12
N GLN A 22 -21.98 -13.31 -2.21
CA GLN A 22 -22.05 -13.79 -0.82
C GLN A 22 -22.73 -12.80 0.14
N ALA A 23 -22.67 -11.50 -0.13
CA ALA A 23 -23.27 -10.43 0.68
C ALA A 23 -24.81 -10.46 0.75
N LYS A 24 -25.47 -11.31 -0.04
CA LYS A 24 -26.94 -11.49 0.00
C LYS A 24 -27.44 -12.36 1.14
N ALA A 25 -26.55 -12.89 1.99
CA ALA A 25 -26.93 -13.64 3.17
C ALA A 25 -26.13 -13.14 4.37
N THR A 26 -26.81 -12.45 5.30
CA THR A 26 -26.71 -12.59 6.78
C THR A 26 -26.99 -11.24 7.44
N GLU A 27 -28.20 -11.09 7.99
CA GLU A 27 -28.48 -10.13 9.07
C GLU A 27 -28.02 -10.71 10.42
N ALA A 28 -27.39 -9.86 11.24
CA ALA A 28 -27.27 -9.97 12.70
C ALA A 28 -26.63 -11.24 13.32
N LYS A 29 -25.55 -11.79 12.74
CA LYS A 29 -24.65 -12.71 13.46
C LYS A 29 -23.21 -12.22 13.43
N ALA A 30 -22.50 -12.42 14.53
CA ALA A 30 -21.07 -12.16 14.59
C ALA A 30 -20.38 -12.92 13.44
N ILE A 31 -19.51 -12.24 12.70
CA ILE A 31 -18.72 -12.88 11.65
C ILE A 31 -17.55 -13.63 12.28
N THR A 32 -16.97 -14.57 11.53
CA THR A 32 -15.77 -15.27 12.00
C THR A 32 -14.52 -14.41 11.75
N PRO A 33 -13.45 -14.54 12.56
CA PRO A 33 -12.23 -13.75 12.40
C PRO A 33 -11.63 -13.79 10.98
N GLU A 34 -11.79 -14.91 10.27
CA GLU A 34 -11.28 -15.09 8.90
C GLU A 34 -12.01 -14.20 7.89
N LYS A 35 -13.21 -13.73 8.21
CA LYS A 35 -14.02 -12.85 7.36
C LYS A 35 -13.81 -11.36 7.63
N VAL A 36 -12.96 -10.99 8.60
CA VAL A 36 -12.73 -9.59 8.98
C VAL A 36 -12.17 -8.79 7.82
N GLY A 37 -11.13 -9.30 7.14
CA GLY A 37 -10.51 -8.61 6.01
C GLY A 37 -11.52 -8.37 4.88
N GLU A 38 -12.32 -9.39 4.55
CA GLU A 38 -13.39 -9.31 3.56
C GLU A 38 -14.46 -8.26 3.93
N PHE A 39 -14.92 -8.29 5.18
CA PHE A 39 -15.88 -7.32 5.70
C PHE A 39 -15.35 -5.88 5.57
N LEU A 40 -14.10 -5.63 5.97
CA LEU A 40 -13.49 -4.31 5.92
C LEU A 40 -13.30 -3.81 4.49
N LEU A 41 -12.89 -4.66 3.54
CA LEU A 41 -12.79 -4.29 2.12
C LEU A 41 -14.12 -3.77 1.55
N VAL A 42 -15.22 -4.37 2.00
CA VAL A 42 -16.56 -4.03 1.53
C VAL A 42 -17.05 -2.76 2.18
N ARG A 43 -16.84 -2.61 3.48
CA ARG A 43 -17.10 -1.35 4.19
C ARG A 43 -16.30 -0.20 3.58
N TYR A 44 -15.03 -0.44 3.22
CA TYR A 44 -14.22 0.54 2.51
C TYR A 44 -14.84 0.88 1.15
N HIS A 45 -15.24 -0.14 0.38
CA HIS A 45 -15.89 0.09 -0.92
C HIS A 45 -17.18 0.91 -0.81
N LEU A 46 -18.01 0.63 0.19
CA LEU A 46 -19.29 1.32 0.36
C LEU A 46 -19.14 2.73 0.92
N THR A 47 -18.10 3.00 1.72
CA THR A 47 -17.95 4.28 2.44
C THR A 47 -16.91 5.22 1.81
N GLN A 48 -15.91 4.69 1.10
CA GLN A 48 -14.78 5.46 0.57
C GLN A 48 -14.76 5.51 -0.96
N ASN A 49 -15.21 4.47 -1.68
CA ASN A 49 -14.90 4.39 -3.11
C ASN A 49 -15.69 5.35 -4.01
N ALA A 50 -16.84 5.87 -3.57
CA ALA A 50 -17.65 6.76 -4.42
C ALA A 50 -16.95 8.09 -4.73
N ARG A 51 -16.02 8.53 -3.87
CA ARG A 51 -15.24 9.77 -4.05
C ARG A 51 -13.92 9.57 -4.80
N LEU A 52 -13.45 8.33 -4.95
CA LEU A 52 -12.12 8.06 -5.50
C LEU A 52 -12.20 7.93 -7.02
N ALA A 53 -11.29 8.63 -7.71
CA ALA A 53 -11.05 8.39 -9.12
C ALA A 53 -10.65 6.91 -9.36
N PRO A 54 -10.92 6.33 -10.54
CA PRO A 54 -10.71 4.90 -10.79
C PRO A 54 -9.31 4.39 -10.42
N LEU A 55 -8.26 5.10 -10.80
CA LEU A 55 -6.86 4.73 -10.51
C LEU A 55 -6.56 4.75 -9.00
N MET A 56 -7.00 5.80 -8.30
CA MET A 56 -6.86 5.91 -6.84
C MET A 56 -7.64 4.80 -6.12
N LYS A 57 -8.85 4.50 -6.59
CA LYS A 57 -9.70 3.44 -6.04
C LYS A 57 -9.02 2.08 -6.13
N GLU A 58 -8.48 1.72 -7.30
CA GLU A 58 -7.77 0.45 -7.47
C GLU A 58 -6.51 0.40 -6.60
N THR A 59 -5.73 1.49 -6.59
CA THR A 59 -4.50 1.62 -5.79
C THR A 59 -4.79 1.40 -4.29
N MET A 60 -5.75 2.14 -3.74
CA MET A 60 -6.10 2.03 -2.32
C MET A 60 -6.77 0.70 -1.97
N GLN A 61 -7.48 0.08 -2.92
CA GLN A 61 -8.01 -1.27 -2.71
C GLN A 61 -6.88 -2.29 -2.60
N ARG A 62 -5.86 -2.24 -3.46
CA ARG A 62 -4.67 -3.11 -3.39
C ARG A 62 -3.90 -2.89 -2.09
N VAL A 63 -3.67 -1.63 -1.70
CA VAL A 63 -3.07 -1.27 -0.38
C VAL A 63 -3.83 -1.92 0.76
N LEU A 64 -5.15 -1.73 0.81
CA LEU A 64 -5.98 -2.21 1.92
C LEU A 64 -5.96 -3.75 1.99
N MET A 65 -5.99 -4.43 0.85
CA MET A 65 -5.91 -5.89 0.81
C MET A 65 -4.60 -6.40 1.43
N THR A 66 -3.47 -5.83 1.03
CA THR A 66 -2.15 -6.22 1.54
C THR A 66 -1.95 -5.84 2.99
N LEU A 67 -2.48 -4.69 3.41
CA LEU A 67 -2.47 -4.28 4.81
C LEU A 67 -3.25 -5.25 5.69
N LEU A 68 -4.43 -5.68 5.23
CA LEU A 68 -5.26 -6.64 5.96
C LEU A 68 -4.66 -8.06 5.96
N ASP A 69 -3.88 -8.44 4.94
CA ASP A 69 -3.14 -9.71 4.95
C ASP A 69 -2.05 -9.75 6.05
N ASN A 70 -1.61 -8.59 6.58
CA ASN A 70 -0.68 -8.47 7.71
C ASN A 70 -1.38 -8.46 9.08
N ALA A 71 -2.70 -8.45 9.11
CA ALA A 71 -3.46 -8.40 10.35
C ALA A 71 -3.44 -9.76 11.06
N THR A 72 -2.97 -9.80 12.31
CA THR A 72 -2.91 -11.04 13.10
C THR A 72 -3.41 -10.79 14.53
N GLY A 73 -4.16 -11.77 15.06
CA GLY A 73 -4.74 -11.68 16.40
C GLY A 73 -5.77 -10.55 16.56
N THR A 74 -6.02 -10.15 17.81
CA THR A 74 -7.05 -9.18 18.20
C THR A 74 -6.49 -7.80 18.58
N THR A 75 -5.17 -7.61 18.53
CA THR A 75 -4.54 -6.30 18.71
C THR A 75 -3.75 -5.93 17.46
N TRP A 76 -4.17 -4.87 16.79
CA TRP A 76 -3.59 -4.41 15.53
C TRP A 76 -2.84 -3.11 15.76
N SER A 77 -1.54 -3.10 15.45
CA SER A 77 -0.71 -1.89 15.42
C SER A 77 -0.69 -1.37 13.99
N LEU A 78 -1.36 -0.24 13.73
CA LEU A 78 -1.45 0.28 12.36
C LEU A 78 -0.07 0.68 11.83
N ASP A 79 0.78 1.25 12.68
CA ASP A 79 2.15 1.61 12.31
C ASP A 79 2.96 0.40 11.82
N LYS A 80 2.95 -0.70 12.59
CA LYS A 80 3.66 -1.93 12.20
C LYS A 80 3.09 -2.53 10.92
N MET A 81 1.77 -2.58 10.79
CA MET A 81 1.11 -3.09 9.59
C MET A 81 1.46 -2.23 8.37
N PHE A 82 1.45 -0.91 8.51
CA PHE A 82 1.82 0.03 7.44
C PHE A 82 3.25 -0.16 6.97
N VAL A 83 4.23 -0.16 7.89
CA VAL A 83 5.65 -0.38 7.54
C VAL A 83 5.86 -1.75 6.90
N THR A 84 5.21 -2.79 7.41
CA THR A 84 5.29 -4.14 6.82
C THR A 84 4.72 -4.16 5.40
N THR A 85 3.57 -3.51 5.18
CA THR A 85 2.95 -3.38 3.86
C THR A 85 3.84 -2.61 2.89
N LEU A 86 4.46 -1.50 3.30
CA LEU A 86 5.41 -0.76 2.47
C LEU A 86 6.58 -1.65 1.99
N GLY A 87 7.12 -2.47 2.88
CA GLY A 87 8.20 -3.42 2.56
C GLY A 87 7.77 -4.59 1.68
N GLN A 88 6.52 -5.04 1.78
CA GLN A 88 5.98 -6.07 0.88
C GLN A 88 5.75 -5.55 -0.53
N ILE A 89 5.31 -4.30 -0.65
CA ILE A 89 5.04 -3.63 -1.93
C ILE A 89 6.36 -3.32 -2.66
N ALA A 90 7.33 -2.76 -1.93
CA ALA A 90 8.67 -2.42 -2.39
C ALA A 90 8.76 -2.02 -3.89
N ASN A 91 9.60 -2.70 -4.66
CA ASN A 91 9.87 -2.43 -6.07
C ASN A 91 8.85 -3.07 -7.04
N GLN A 92 7.70 -3.56 -6.56
CA GLN A 92 6.66 -4.14 -7.41
C GLN A 92 5.75 -3.08 -8.06
N VAL A 93 5.92 -1.81 -7.69
CA VAL A 93 5.13 -0.68 -8.18
C VAL A 93 6.05 0.51 -8.48
N PRO A 94 5.65 1.40 -9.41
CA PRO A 94 6.38 2.64 -9.65
C PRO A 94 6.19 3.63 -8.49
N TRP A 95 7.07 4.62 -8.37
CA TRP A 95 7.05 5.58 -7.25
C TRP A 95 5.74 6.37 -7.15
N GLN A 96 5.02 6.58 -8.26
CA GLN A 96 3.72 7.26 -8.30
C GLN A 96 2.67 6.57 -7.42
N PHE A 97 2.79 5.26 -7.22
CA PHE A 97 1.96 4.53 -6.25
C PHE A 97 2.07 5.12 -4.83
N TYR A 98 3.29 5.41 -4.40
CA TYR A 98 3.56 5.96 -3.06
C TYR A 98 3.03 7.38 -2.92
N ALA A 99 2.98 8.15 -4.02
CA ALA A 99 2.33 9.46 -4.03
C ALA A 99 0.83 9.36 -3.79
N LEU A 100 0.15 8.46 -4.50
CA LEU A 100 -1.27 8.21 -4.27
C LEU A 100 -1.56 7.72 -2.85
N LEU A 101 -0.72 6.82 -2.33
CA LEU A 101 -0.82 6.33 -0.95
C LEU A 101 -0.66 7.47 0.06
N ALA A 102 0.36 8.32 -0.08
CA ALA A 102 0.60 9.44 0.82
C ALA A 102 -0.61 10.38 0.89
N THR A 103 -1.23 10.67 -0.26
CA THR A 103 -2.41 11.55 -0.36
C THR A 103 -3.64 10.96 0.34
N GLU A 104 -3.90 9.67 0.18
CA GLU A 104 -5.13 9.05 0.72
C GLU A 104 -4.98 8.45 2.13
N TRP A 105 -3.74 8.21 2.59
CA TRP A 105 -3.50 7.53 3.86
C TRP A 105 -4.23 8.13 5.06
N PRO A 106 -4.28 9.47 5.28
CA PRO A 106 -5.00 10.04 6.42
C PRO A 106 -6.48 9.64 6.48
N ARG A 107 -7.12 9.43 5.32
CA ARG A 107 -8.51 8.97 5.26
C ARG A 107 -8.62 7.47 5.47
N THR A 108 -7.68 6.69 4.94
CA THR A 108 -7.60 5.25 5.16
C THR A 108 -7.36 4.92 6.64
N GLN A 109 -6.47 5.64 7.33
CA GLN A 109 -6.27 5.48 8.77
C GLN A 109 -7.53 5.80 9.57
N LYS A 110 -8.20 6.91 9.27
CA LYS A 110 -9.50 7.25 9.89
C LYS A 110 -10.55 6.15 9.68
N PHE A 111 -10.59 5.58 8.48
CA PHE A 111 -11.45 4.44 8.19
C PHE A 111 -11.09 3.23 9.07
N LEU A 112 -9.81 2.86 9.15
CA LEU A 112 -9.36 1.70 9.95
C LEU A 112 -9.65 1.89 11.44
N ASN A 113 -9.32 3.06 12.00
CA ASN A 113 -9.58 3.40 13.41
C ASN A 113 -11.07 3.35 13.76
N LYS A 114 -11.94 3.68 12.81
CA LYS A 114 -13.39 3.65 13.03
C LYS A 114 -14.00 2.27 12.80
N GLU A 115 -13.68 1.62 11.69
CA GLU A 115 -14.43 0.46 11.21
C GLU A 115 -13.86 -0.86 11.75
N VAL A 116 -12.57 -0.95 12.06
CA VAL A 116 -11.96 -2.18 12.63
C VAL A 116 -12.53 -2.52 14.01
N PRO A 117 -12.62 -1.58 14.98
CA PRO A 117 -13.23 -1.91 16.28
C PRO A 117 -14.74 -2.14 16.21
N ALA A 118 -15.39 -1.71 15.12
CA ALA A 118 -16.82 -1.83 14.89
C ALA A 118 -17.21 -3.11 14.13
N VAL A 119 -16.25 -3.95 13.73
CA VAL A 119 -16.55 -5.24 13.09
C VAL A 119 -17.35 -6.12 14.06
N PRO A 120 -18.47 -6.73 13.63
CA PRO A 120 -19.31 -7.54 14.49
C PRO A 120 -18.65 -8.89 14.79
N LEU A 121 -17.74 -8.93 15.75
CA LEU A 121 -17.05 -10.13 16.24
C LEU A 121 -17.49 -10.46 17.68
N ASN A 122 -17.28 -11.71 18.08
CA ASN A 122 -17.44 -12.13 19.48
C ASN A 122 -16.38 -11.49 20.39
N GLU A 123 -15.15 -11.36 19.89
CA GLU A 123 -14.04 -10.65 20.54
C GLU A 123 -13.66 -9.45 19.67
N ARG A 124 -13.61 -8.27 20.27
CA ARG A 124 -13.32 -7.02 19.54
C ARG A 124 -11.84 -6.97 19.17
N ILE A 125 -11.58 -6.43 17.98
CA ILE A 125 -10.22 -6.03 17.60
C ILE A 125 -9.92 -4.65 18.20
N ILE A 126 -8.78 -4.54 18.86
CA ILE A 126 -8.24 -3.31 19.39
C ILE A 126 -7.25 -2.76 18.37
N VAL A 127 -7.45 -1.52 17.94
CA VAL A 127 -6.51 -0.81 17.09
C VAL A 127 -5.62 0.07 17.97
N THR A 128 -4.32 0.03 17.70
CA THR A 128 -3.25 0.72 18.43
C THR A 128 -2.28 1.35 17.43
N ASP A 129 -1.41 2.23 17.95
CA ASP A 129 -0.30 2.84 17.21
C ASP A 129 -0.72 3.43 15.84
N ASP A 130 -1.40 4.57 15.89
CA ASP A 130 -1.67 5.36 14.69
C ASP A 130 -0.38 5.60 13.90
N VAL A 131 -0.45 5.52 12.57
CA VAL A 131 0.71 5.82 11.73
C VAL A 131 0.97 7.32 11.82
N THR A 132 2.14 7.65 12.35
CA THR A 132 2.69 9.00 12.42
C THR A 132 3.81 9.14 11.40
N ASP A 133 4.16 10.36 11.04
CA ASP A 133 5.27 10.65 10.11
C ASP A 133 5.21 9.85 8.79
N VAL A 134 4.02 9.76 8.21
CA VAL A 134 3.76 9.03 6.95
C VAL A 134 4.73 9.47 5.83
N PRO A 135 5.02 10.77 5.64
CA PRO A 135 6.05 11.23 4.69
C PRO A 135 7.42 10.58 4.92
N GLU A 136 7.87 10.51 6.17
CA GLU A 136 9.17 9.92 6.54
C GLU A 136 9.22 8.42 6.25
N LYS A 137 8.17 7.68 6.62
CA LYS A 137 8.09 6.23 6.40
C LYS A 137 8.06 5.88 4.91
N ILE A 138 7.31 6.65 4.12
CA ILE A 138 7.27 6.47 2.67
C ILE A 138 8.60 6.87 2.04
N ALA A 139 9.22 7.99 2.43
CA ALA A 139 10.53 8.41 1.91
C ALA A 139 11.61 7.37 2.23
N GLN A 140 11.59 6.79 3.44
CA GLN A 140 12.50 5.71 3.83
C GLN A 140 12.31 4.49 2.91
N GLN A 141 11.07 4.08 2.66
CA GLN A 141 10.80 2.95 1.76
C GLN A 141 11.24 3.26 0.33
N LEU A 142 10.99 4.46 -0.18
CA LEU A 142 11.44 4.89 -1.50
C LEU A 142 12.97 4.84 -1.61
N ALA A 143 13.70 5.29 -0.58
CA ALA A 143 15.15 5.22 -0.57
C ALA A 143 15.65 3.77 -0.65
N ILE A 144 15.08 2.88 0.16
CA ILE A 144 15.38 1.44 0.12
C ILE A 144 15.08 0.86 -1.27
N ASN A 145 13.90 1.16 -1.81
CA ASN A 145 13.46 0.67 -3.12
C ASN A 145 14.38 1.11 -4.24
N TRP A 146 14.86 2.36 -4.22
CA TRP A 146 15.78 2.86 -5.23
C TRP A 146 17.08 2.06 -5.24
N PHE A 147 17.67 1.78 -4.06
CA PHE A 147 18.86 0.91 -3.97
C PHE A 147 18.59 -0.52 -4.43
N LEU A 148 17.43 -1.09 -4.06
CA LEU A 148 17.01 -2.43 -4.51
C LEU A 148 16.92 -2.50 -6.04
N MET A 149 16.41 -1.45 -6.69
CA MET A 149 16.29 -1.38 -8.15
C MET A 149 17.65 -1.11 -8.81
N MET A 150 18.42 -0.15 -8.30
CA MET A 150 19.71 0.29 -8.86
C MET A 150 20.74 -0.85 -8.85
N PHE A 151 20.71 -1.69 -7.80
CA PHE A 151 21.64 -2.81 -7.64
C PHE A 151 20.97 -4.19 -7.80
N ALA A 152 19.83 -4.27 -8.49
CA ALA A 152 19.08 -5.52 -8.68
C ALA A 152 19.94 -6.65 -9.27
N THR A 153 20.92 -6.32 -10.12
CA THR A 153 21.84 -7.28 -10.76
C THR A 153 23.23 -7.32 -10.10
N MET A 154 23.45 -6.57 -9.02
CA MET A 154 24.74 -6.40 -8.35
C MET A 154 24.61 -6.66 -6.82
N PRO A 155 24.41 -7.92 -6.40
CA PRO A 155 24.11 -8.26 -5.01
C PRO A 155 25.21 -7.83 -4.02
N GLU A 156 26.48 -7.86 -4.43
CA GLU A 156 27.59 -7.37 -3.60
C GLU A 156 27.50 -5.86 -3.34
N ARG A 157 27.07 -5.08 -4.34
CA ARG A 157 26.86 -3.63 -4.16
C ARG A 157 25.65 -3.35 -3.30
N LEU A 158 24.57 -4.12 -3.45
CA LEU A 158 23.40 -4.00 -2.60
C LEU A 158 23.74 -4.31 -1.14
N ALA A 159 24.54 -5.35 -0.89
CA ALA A 159 25.00 -5.71 0.47
C ALA A 159 25.93 -4.66 1.08
N ALA A 160 26.61 -3.84 0.26
CA ALA A 160 27.47 -2.76 0.70
C ALA A 160 26.72 -1.44 0.95
N VAL A 161 25.41 -1.36 0.67
CA VAL A 161 24.60 -0.17 0.96
C VAL A 161 24.53 0.03 2.47
N THR A 162 24.97 1.21 2.92
CA THR A 162 24.99 1.58 4.34
C THR A 162 23.69 2.26 4.78
N GLU A 163 23.39 2.20 6.08
CA GLU A 163 22.26 2.94 6.66
C GLU A 163 22.36 4.44 6.39
N GLN A 164 23.57 5.01 6.40
CA GLN A 164 23.79 6.42 6.10
C GLN A 164 23.42 6.76 4.65
N GLN A 165 23.78 5.91 3.68
CA GLN A 165 23.39 6.12 2.28
C GLN A 165 21.87 6.09 2.09
N VAL A 166 21.17 5.20 2.81
CA VAL A 166 19.70 5.18 2.80
C VAL A 166 19.14 6.45 3.44
N ALA A 167 19.70 6.90 4.57
CA ALA A 167 19.27 8.11 5.25
C ALA A 167 19.48 9.37 4.41
N ASP A 168 20.62 9.50 3.72
CA ASP A 168 20.93 10.63 2.84
C ASP A 168 19.96 10.67 1.65
N THR A 169 19.70 9.52 1.01
CA THR A 169 18.72 9.41 -0.07
C THR A 169 17.31 9.75 0.43
N LYS A 170 16.91 9.25 1.61
CA LYS A 170 15.62 9.62 2.25
C LYS A 170 15.54 11.13 2.42
N GLN A 171 16.58 11.77 2.95
CA GLN A 171 16.59 13.20 3.20
C GLN A 171 16.43 14.01 1.92
N SER A 172 16.97 13.53 0.79
CA SER A 172 16.79 14.17 -0.52
C SER A 172 15.33 14.18 -1.00
N PHE A 173 14.50 13.25 -0.52
CA PHE A 173 13.07 13.15 -0.85
C PHE A 173 12.19 14.01 0.03
N LEU A 174 12.72 14.64 1.06
CA LEU A 174 11.94 15.39 2.04
C LEU A 174 12.22 16.88 1.94
N GLN A 175 11.16 17.67 1.98
CA GLN A 175 11.22 19.12 2.07
C GLN A 175 10.07 19.60 2.96
N ASP A 176 10.40 20.42 3.97
CA ASP A 176 9.42 21.02 4.89
C ASP A 176 8.45 20.00 5.55
N GLY A 177 8.96 18.80 5.86
CA GLY A 177 8.18 17.72 6.48
C GLY A 177 7.23 16.97 5.52
N ALA A 178 7.27 17.29 4.22
CA ALA A 178 6.53 16.60 3.17
C ALA A 178 7.47 15.92 2.18
N ILE A 179 6.93 15.01 1.37
CA ILE A 179 7.68 14.38 0.28
C ILE A 179 7.77 15.36 -0.90
N ASN A 180 8.98 15.65 -1.34
CA ASN A 180 9.25 16.35 -2.59
C ASN A 180 9.21 15.36 -3.75
N TRP A 181 8.04 15.25 -4.40
CA TRP A 181 7.83 14.33 -5.53
C TRP A 181 8.66 14.68 -6.76
N ALA A 182 9.10 15.93 -6.94
CA ALA A 182 9.99 16.31 -8.03
C ALA A 182 11.40 15.73 -7.85
N ASN A 183 11.91 15.74 -6.61
CA ASN A 183 13.17 15.09 -6.27
C ASN A 183 13.06 13.56 -6.42
N VAL A 184 11.96 12.97 -5.92
CA VAL A 184 11.69 11.53 -6.11
C VAL A 184 11.70 11.18 -7.60
N ALA A 185 10.97 11.91 -8.44
CA ALA A 185 10.92 11.67 -9.88
C ALA A 185 12.30 11.78 -10.54
N THR A 186 13.11 12.77 -10.14
CA THR A 186 14.47 12.97 -10.65
C THR A 186 15.38 11.78 -10.29
N VAL A 187 15.37 11.34 -9.04
CA VAL A 187 16.17 10.18 -8.61
C VAL A 187 15.70 8.89 -9.27
N TYR A 188 14.39 8.66 -9.36
CA TYR A 188 13.85 7.47 -10.03
C TYR A 188 14.01 7.50 -11.56
N SER A 189 14.30 8.65 -12.17
CA SER A 189 14.63 8.71 -13.60
C SER A 189 15.93 7.97 -13.93
N THR A 190 16.85 7.82 -12.97
CA THR A 190 18.11 7.07 -13.15
C THR A 190 17.90 5.56 -13.13
N THR A 191 16.76 5.12 -12.59
CA THR A 191 16.45 3.72 -12.37
C THR A 191 14.95 3.49 -12.63
N PRO A 192 14.53 3.49 -13.91
CA PRO A 192 13.12 3.39 -14.26
C PRO A 192 12.47 2.10 -13.74
N PHE A 193 11.18 2.17 -13.41
CA PHE A 193 10.39 1.00 -13.06
C PHE A 193 10.32 0.01 -14.22
N ILE A 194 10.57 -1.26 -13.93
CA ILE A 194 10.49 -2.36 -14.88
C ILE A 194 9.16 -3.07 -14.67
N MET A 195 8.32 -3.10 -15.71
CA MET A 195 7.05 -3.81 -15.68
C MET A 195 7.30 -5.30 -15.44
N PRO A 196 6.61 -5.95 -14.47
CA PRO A 196 6.69 -7.39 -14.28
C PRO A 196 6.12 -8.14 -15.50
N ASP A 197 6.81 -9.19 -15.94
CA ASP A 197 6.38 -10.01 -17.07
C ASP A 197 5.25 -10.99 -16.71
N ASP A 198 5.11 -11.34 -15.42
CA ASP A 198 4.29 -12.43 -14.90
C ASP A 198 2.99 -11.97 -14.21
N VAL A 199 2.41 -10.85 -14.64
CA VAL A 199 1.15 -10.31 -14.09
C VAL A 199 0.01 -10.32 -15.11
N ASP A 200 -1.23 -10.32 -14.62
CA ASP A 200 -2.41 -10.26 -15.48
C ASP A 200 -2.57 -8.90 -16.20
N GLU A 201 -3.34 -8.89 -17.28
CA GLU A 201 -3.53 -7.68 -18.11
C GLU A 201 -4.17 -6.51 -17.34
N ALA A 202 -5.02 -6.81 -16.36
CA ALA A 202 -5.62 -5.76 -15.51
C ALA A 202 -4.54 -5.07 -14.67
N THR A 203 -3.61 -5.84 -14.12
CA THR A 203 -2.47 -5.34 -13.36
C THR A 203 -1.50 -4.56 -14.24
N LYS A 204 -1.19 -5.05 -15.45
CA LYS A 204 -0.36 -4.30 -16.40
C LYS A 204 -0.97 -2.95 -16.74
N THR A 205 -2.28 -2.92 -16.98
CA THR A 205 -3.02 -1.69 -17.25
C THR A 205 -2.91 -0.73 -16.07
N TRP A 206 -3.20 -1.19 -14.86
CA TRP A 206 -3.09 -0.38 -13.64
C TRP A 206 -1.68 0.17 -13.40
N LEU A 207 -0.64 -0.64 -13.58
CA LEU A 207 0.75 -0.20 -13.45
C LEU A 207 1.14 0.81 -14.54
N THR A 208 0.62 0.64 -15.76
CA THR A 208 0.82 1.58 -16.87
C THR A 208 0.16 2.92 -16.57
N ASP A 209 -1.08 2.90 -16.08
CA ASP A 209 -1.82 4.11 -15.68
C ASP A 209 -1.11 4.84 -14.53
N LEU A 210 -0.51 4.11 -13.58
CA LEU A 210 0.33 4.70 -12.55
C LEU A 210 1.58 5.39 -13.13
N GLN A 211 2.28 4.75 -14.07
CA GLN A 211 3.47 5.35 -14.70
C GLN A 211 3.14 6.59 -15.53
N ALA A 212 1.92 6.68 -16.07
CA ALA A 212 1.47 7.82 -16.85
C ALA A 212 1.18 9.07 -16.01
N LEU A 213 1.09 8.94 -14.68
CA LEU A 213 0.87 10.09 -13.79
C LEU A 213 2.06 11.05 -13.82
N THR A 214 1.77 12.32 -14.11
CA THR A 214 2.72 13.42 -13.99
C THR A 214 2.67 14.02 -12.58
N ILE A 215 3.73 14.75 -12.19
CA ILE A 215 3.78 15.42 -10.87
C ILE A 215 2.57 16.34 -10.66
N GLU A 216 2.14 17.05 -11.71
CA GLU A 216 0.98 17.96 -11.68
C GLU A 216 -0.33 17.23 -11.33
N GLN A 217 -0.44 15.94 -11.65
CA GLN A 217 -1.60 15.11 -11.37
C GLN A 217 -1.57 14.47 -9.96
N LEU A 218 -0.49 14.69 -9.20
CA LEU A 218 -0.32 14.17 -7.83
C LEU A 218 -0.80 15.14 -6.73
N HIS A 219 -1.32 16.31 -7.12
CA HIS A 219 -1.81 17.38 -6.23
C HIS A 219 -3.33 17.39 -6.08
#